data_AF-A0A1H3NYG6-F1
#
_entry.id   AF-A0A1H3NYG6-F1
#
_cell.length_a   1.000
_cell.length_b   1.000
_cell.length_c   1.000
_cell.angle_alpha   90.00
_cell.angle_beta   90.00
_cell.angle_gamma   90.00
#
_symmetry.space_group_name_H-M   'P 1'
#
loop_
_entity.id
_entity.type
_entity.pdbx_description
1 polymer ?
#
loop_
_entity_poly.entity_id
_entity_poly.type
_entity_poly.pdbx_seq_one_letter_code
_entity_poly.pdbx_strand_id
1 'polypeptide(L)'
;IESTFATVRHRTKVTRGPGSKAAGLAMAFKFIEAAQRRWRAVNAPHLVALVRAGATFINGVLVERPDTPAHQPDSAAAEPAAARAA
;
A
#
# COMPACT_ATOMS: atom_id res chain seq x y z
N ILE A 1 1.84 -6.46 -6.00
CA ILE A 1 1.73 -5.00 -6.25
C ILE A 1 2.64 -4.67 -7.42
N GLU A 2 2.11 -4.08 -8.50
CA GLU A 2 2.95 -3.58 -9.59
C GLU A 2 3.70 -2.30 -9.16
N SER A 3 4.83 -2.01 -9.81
CA SER A 3 5.61 -0.81 -9.54
C SER A 3 4.80 0.47 -9.84
N THR A 4 4.83 1.46 -8.94
CA THR A 4 4.19 2.78 -9.14
C THR A 4 4.71 3.52 -10.37
N PHE A 5 5.94 3.24 -10.79
CA PHE A 5 6.57 3.80 -11.99
C PHE A 5 6.29 3.00 -13.27
N ALA A 6 5.48 1.94 -13.23
CA ALA A 6 5.20 1.09 -14.39
C ALA A 6 4.67 1.91 -15.59
N THR A 7 3.74 2.83 -15.36
CA THR A 7 3.21 3.71 -16.43
C THR A 7 4.28 4.65 -16.99
N VAL A 8 5.13 5.22 -16.14
CA VAL A 8 6.23 6.11 -16.58
C VAL A 8 7.20 5.33 -17.46
N ARG A 9 7.66 4.16 -16.99
CA ARG A 9 8.58 3.28 -17.74
C ARG A 9 7.98 2.81 -19.07
N HIS A 10 6.69 2.47 -19.07
CA HIS A 10 5.99 2.11 -20.29
C HIS A 10 5.99 3.27 -21.29
N ARG A 11 5.65 4.49 -20.86
CA ARG A 11 5.61 5.68 -21.71
C ARG A 11 6.99 6.06 -22.23
N THR A 12 8.04 5.98 -21.41
CA THR A 12 9.41 6.23 -21.87
C THR A 12 9.87 5.20 -22.91
N LYS A 13 9.46 3.93 -22.79
CA LYS A 13 9.80 2.88 -23.77
C LYS A 13 9.11 3.08 -25.12
N VAL A 14 7.84 3.53 -25.11
CA VAL A 14 7.04 3.71 -26.33
C VAL A 14 7.41 5.01 -27.08
N THR A 15 7.91 6.03 -26.37
CA THR A 15 8.36 7.27 -27.00
C THR A 15 9.70 7.11 -27.70
N ARG A 16 9.90 7.76 -28.85
CA ARG A 16 11.16 7.74 -29.63
C ARG A 16 12.33 8.50 -28.98
N GLY A 17 12.21 8.86 -27.70
CA GLY A 17 13.21 9.60 -26.95
C GLY A 17 13.07 11.13 -27.05
N PRO A 18 13.71 11.89 -26.14
CA PRO A 18 13.47 13.33 -25.98
C PRO A 18 14.33 14.27 -26.84
N GLY A 19 15.29 13.79 -27.62
CA GLY A 19 16.14 14.62 -28.50
C GLY A 19 17.16 15.54 -27.80
N SER A 20 17.02 15.81 -26.50
CA SER A 20 18.02 16.50 -25.66
C SER A 20 17.85 16.14 -24.18
N LYS A 21 18.86 16.46 -23.35
CA LYS A 21 18.80 16.26 -21.89
C LYS A 21 17.68 17.09 -21.24
N ALA A 22 17.56 18.35 -21.62
CA ALA A 22 16.54 19.26 -21.08
C ALA A 22 15.12 18.76 -21.41
N ALA A 23 14.89 18.35 -22.66
CA ALA A 23 13.62 17.77 -23.07
C ALA A 23 13.34 16.44 -22.35
N GLY A 24 14.37 15.64 -22.03
CA GLY A 24 14.21 14.40 -21.29
C GLY A 24 13.73 14.63 -19.86
N LEU A 25 14.28 15.64 -19.19
CA LEU A 25 13.83 16.02 -17.85
C LEU A 25 12.39 16.55 -17.87
N ALA A 26 12.05 17.41 -18.83
CA ALA A 26 10.69 17.90 -19.01
C ALA A 26 9.69 16.76 -19.28
N MET A 27 10.07 15.81 -20.13
CA MET A 27 9.25 14.62 -20.43
C MET A 27 9.03 13.75 -19.19
N ALA A 28 10.10 13.44 -18.44
CA ALA A 28 10.00 12.64 -17.22
C ALA A 28 9.09 13.31 -16.18
N PHE A 29 9.23 14.62 -15.98
CA PHE A 29 8.38 15.41 -15.11
C PHE A 29 6.90 15.28 -15.51
N LYS A 30 6.57 15.47 -16.79
CA LYS A 30 5.18 15.37 -17.27
C LYS A 30 4.62 13.96 -17.20
N PHE A 31 5.42 12.92 -17.37
CA PHE A 31 4.97 11.54 -17.18
C PHE A 31 4.69 11.21 -15.72
N ILE A 32 5.52 11.70 -14.80
CA ILE A 32 5.29 11.52 -13.36
C ILE A 32 4.04 12.29 -12.93
N GLU A 33 3.89 13.55 -13.35
CA GLU A 33 2.71 14.39 -13.08
C GLU A 33 1.41 13.73 -13.58
N ALA A 34 1.43 13.12 -14.77
CA ALA A 34 0.29 12.38 -15.29
C ALA A 34 0.01 11.08 -14.53
N ALA A 35 1.05 10.34 -14.15
CA ALA A 35 0.92 9.08 -13.42
C ALA A 35 0.40 9.28 -11.99
N GLN A 36 0.81 10.37 -11.33
CA GLN A 36 0.43 10.70 -9.95
C GLN A 36 -1.08 10.67 -9.74
N ARG A 37 -1.87 11.14 -10.72
CA ARG A 37 -3.35 11.17 -10.64
C ARG A 37 -3.99 9.79 -10.47
N ARG A 38 -3.29 8.71 -10.79
CA ARG A 38 -3.77 7.32 -10.68
C ARG A 38 -3.07 6.52 -9.58
N TRP A 39 -2.12 7.11 -8.87
CA TRP A 39 -1.48 6.41 -7.76
C TRP A 39 -2.44 6.26 -6.60
N ARG A 40 -2.57 5.02 -6.11
CA ARG A 40 -3.32 4.72 -4.90
C ARG A 40 -2.41 4.99 -3.70
N ALA A 41 -2.90 5.75 -2.73
CA ALA A 41 -2.24 5.87 -1.43
C ALA A 41 -2.18 4.51 -0.71
N VAL A 42 -1.14 4.30 0.08
CA VAL A 42 -1.05 3.13 0.95
C VAL A 42 -2.03 3.31 2.11
N ASN A 43 -2.83 2.28 2.40
CA ASN A 43 -3.89 2.38 3.42
C ASN A 43 -3.34 2.61 4.85
N ALA A 44 -2.19 2.02 5.18
CA ALA A 44 -1.56 2.11 6.51
C ALA A 44 -0.09 2.55 6.38
N PRO A 45 0.18 3.85 6.13
CA PRO A 45 1.53 4.35 5.86
C PRO A 45 2.49 4.16 7.04
N HIS A 46 1.98 4.18 8.28
CA HIS A 46 2.78 3.96 9.49
C HIS A 46 3.38 2.54 9.57
N LEU A 47 2.76 1.54 8.93
CA LEU A 47 3.26 0.16 8.90
C LEU A 47 4.32 -0.07 7.81
N VAL A 48 4.47 0.85 6.85
CA VAL A 48 5.42 0.69 5.74
C VAL A 48 6.86 0.59 6.23
N ALA A 49 7.20 1.25 7.35
CA ALA A 49 8.52 1.11 7.96
C ALA A 49 8.81 -0.33 8.39
N LEU A 50 7.83 -1.03 8.96
CA LEU A 50 7.95 -2.43 9.38
C LEU A 50 8.06 -3.37 8.18
N VAL A 51 7.27 -3.14 7.14
CA VAL A 51 7.37 -3.88 5.86
C VAL A 51 8.76 -3.71 5.26
N ARG A 52 9.31 -2.48 5.27
CA ARG A 52 10.67 -2.21 4.77
C ARG A 52 11.76 -2.84 5.63
N ALA A 53 11.53 -3.01 6.92
CA ALA A 53 12.42 -3.72 7.83
C ALA A 53 12.34 -5.26 7.68
N GLY A 54 11.42 -5.77 6.85
CA GLY A 54 11.26 -7.21 6.59
C GLY A 54 10.32 -7.94 7.55
N ALA A 55 9.49 -7.22 8.32
CA ALA A 55 8.50 -7.84 9.20
C ALA A 55 7.45 -8.62 8.40
N THR A 56 7.02 -9.77 8.92
CA THR A 56 6.05 -10.65 8.24
C THR A 56 4.63 -10.17 8.49
N PHE A 57 3.86 -10.03 7.40
CA PHE A 57 2.43 -9.74 7.46
C PHE A 57 1.65 -10.90 6.83
N ILE A 58 0.62 -11.39 7.51
CA ILE A 58 -0.34 -12.37 6.96
C ILE A 58 -1.69 -11.68 6.89
N ASN A 59 -2.28 -11.62 5.68
CA ASN A 59 -3.57 -10.96 5.43
C ASN A 59 -3.64 -9.49 5.94
N GLY A 60 -2.50 -8.80 5.97
CA GLY A 60 -2.41 -7.41 6.44
C GLY A 60 -2.20 -7.25 7.95
N VAL A 61 -2.11 -8.35 8.70
CA VAL A 61 -1.83 -8.36 10.14
C VAL A 61 -0.36 -8.66 10.37
N LEU A 62 0.31 -7.86 11.19
CA LEU A 62 1.68 -8.09 11.61
C LEU A 62 1.75 -9.36 12.46
N VAL A 63 2.61 -10.30 12.06
CA VAL A 63 2.90 -11.49 12.86
C VAL A 63 4.16 -11.21 13.66
N GLU A 64 3.97 -10.92 14.94
CA GLU A 64 5.06 -11.02 15.91
C GLU A 64 5.36 -12.50 16.16
N ARG A 65 6.62 -12.82 16.49
CA ARG A 65 7.20 -14.17 16.68
C ARG A 65 6.19 -15.28 17.06
N PRO A 66 6.28 -16.50 16.46
CA PRO A 66 5.25 -17.55 16.55
C PRO A 66 5.01 -18.22 17.93
N ASP A 67 5.48 -17.65 19.05
CA ASP A 67 5.28 -18.22 20.39
C ASP A 67 4.26 -17.44 21.24
N THR A 68 3.42 -16.60 20.65
CA THR A 68 2.35 -15.92 21.40
C THR A 68 1.04 -15.96 20.60
N PRO A 69 -0.01 -16.65 21.11
CA PRO A 69 -1.29 -16.70 20.41
C PRO A 69 -1.87 -15.29 20.30
N ALA A 70 -2.38 -15.01 19.11
CA ALA A 70 -2.89 -13.72 18.67
C ALA A 70 -3.79 -13.04 19.71
N HIS A 71 -3.46 -11.79 20.07
CA HIS A 71 -4.39 -10.89 20.72
C HIS A 71 -5.45 -10.46 19.68
N GLN A 72 -6.54 -11.21 19.63
CA GLN A 72 -7.78 -10.76 19.02
C GLN A 72 -8.40 -9.74 19.98
N PRO A 73 -8.53 -8.45 19.62
CA PRO A 73 -9.30 -7.54 20.45
C PRO A 73 -10.75 -8.00 20.40
N ASP A 74 -11.27 -8.41 21.56
CA ASP A 74 -12.63 -8.87 21.77
C ASP A 74 -13.64 -7.84 21.21
N SER A 75 -14.25 -8.16 20.07
CA SER A 75 -15.54 -7.60 19.67
C SER A 75 -16.67 -8.49 20.19
N ALA A 76 -16.62 -8.82 21.48
CA ALA A 76 -17.71 -9.46 22.19
C ALA A 76 -18.21 -8.50 23.28
N ALA A 77 -18.78 -7.37 22.86
CA ALA A 77 -19.78 -6.71 23.69
C ALA A 77 -21.02 -7.62 23.69
N ALA A 78 -21.12 -8.42 24.74
CA ALA A 78 -22.27 -9.25 25.02
C ALA A 78 -23.52 -8.37 25.20
N GLU A 79 -24.47 -8.49 24.27
CA GLU A 79 -25.88 -8.33 24.61
C GLU A 79 -26.37 -9.66 25.22
N PRO A 80 -26.73 -9.72 26.52
CA PRO A 80 -27.44 -10.87 27.03
C PRO A 80 -28.90 -10.77 26.60
N ALA A 81 -29.28 -11.60 25.62
CA ALA A 81 -30.66 -11.94 25.36
C ALA A 81 -31.24 -12.78 26.52
N ALA A 82 -32.27 -12.21 27.17
CA ALA A 82 -33.43 -12.86 27.76
C ALA A 82 -33.28 -13.87 28.92
N ALA A 83 -33.70 -13.42 30.11
CA ALA A 83 -34.35 -14.18 31.19
C ALA A 83 -35.05 -13.12 32.09
N ARG A 84 -36.33 -13.13 32.51
CA ARG A 84 -37.47 -14.05 32.59
C ARG A 84 -38.71 -13.13 32.79
N ALA A 85 -39.85 -13.36 32.15
CA ALA A 85 -40.99 -14.06 32.77
C ALA A 85 -41.17 -13.79 34.29
N ALA A 86 -41.97 -12.78 34.63
CA ALA A 86 -42.85 -12.69 35.79
C ALA A 86 -43.86 -11.56 35.55
#